data_AF-A0A8S3IN64-F1
#
_entry.id   AF-A0A8S3IN64-F1
#
_cell.length_a   1.000
_cell.length_b   1.000
_cell.length_c   1.000
_cell.angle_alpha   90.00
_cell.angle_beta   90.00
_cell.angle_gamma   90.00
#
_symmetry.space_group_name_H-M   'P 1'
#
loop_
_entity.id
_entity.type
_entity.pdbx_description
1 polymer ?
#
loop_
_entity_poly.entity_id
_entity_poly.type
_entity_poly.pdbx_seq_one_letter_code
_entity_poly.pdbx_strand_id
1 'polypeptide(L)'
;MFGPDMCGVEHKFHFIIRYRNPNTGVYTEHQAKKTTEPLDSYFTDKKSHLYTLVLSADNSFKMYIDNKLVNSGSLLTDMEPSMIPPKEIVDETDRKPDDWDDREKIPDTNAKKPEDWDETEPKEIPDESATIPSGWLEDEAPMIADPAAVQPVD
;
A
#
# COMPACT_ATOMS: atom_id res chain seq x y z
N MET A 1 25.81 2.96 5.02
CA MET A 1 25.19 3.52 6.24
C MET A 1 24.84 2.36 7.15
N PHE A 2 25.08 2.47 8.46
CA PHE A 2 24.70 1.46 9.44
C PHE A 2 24.27 2.14 10.73
N GLY A 3 23.15 1.74 11.30
CA GLY A 3 22.69 2.27 12.58
C GLY A 3 21.17 2.23 12.78
N PRO A 4 20.70 2.51 14.01
CA PRO A 4 19.28 2.65 14.32
C PRO A 4 18.72 3.96 13.75
N ASP A 5 17.47 3.92 13.28
CA ASP A 5 16.67 5.06 12.86
C ASP A 5 15.25 4.94 13.43
N MET A 6 14.68 6.06 13.87
CA MET A 6 13.37 6.12 14.52
C MET A 6 12.57 7.29 13.98
N CYS A 7 11.44 6.99 13.33
CA CYS A 7 10.51 7.98 12.83
C CYS A 7 9.09 7.66 13.30
N GLY A 8 8.64 8.34 14.37
CA GLY A 8 7.32 8.09 14.96
C GLY A 8 7.23 6.68 15.57
N VAL A 9 6.34 5.86 15.01
CA VAL A 9 6.16 4.45 15.41
C VAL A 9 7.04 3.47 14.65
N GLU A 10 7.75 3.94 13.61
CA GLU A 10 8.64 3.08 12.84
C GLU A 10 10.05 3.06 13.47
N HIS A 11 10.46 1.88 13.90
CA HIS A 11 11.81 1.58 14.39
C HIS A 11 12.54 0.74 13.34
N LYS A 12 13.65 1.27 12.80
CA LYS A 12 14.43 0.60 11.75
C LYS A 12 15.88 0.46 12.17
N PHE A 13 16.48 -0.67 11.84
CA PHE A 13 17.91 -0.87 11.99
C PHE A 13 18.53 -1.02 10.61
N HIS A 14 19.16 0.04 10.13
CA HIS A 14 19.67 0.13 8.78
C HIS A 14 21.02 -0.54 8.62
N PHE A 15 21.16 -1.31 7.55
CA PHE A 15 22.43 -1.59 6.91
C PHE A 15 22.25 -1.33 5.41
N ILE A 16 22.92 -0.30 4.90
CA ILE A 16 22.84 0.14 3.50
C ILE A 16 24.25 0.17 2.93
N ILE A 17 24.43 -0.45 1.77
CA ILE A 17 25.66 -0.45 1.00
C ILE A 17 25.42 0.21 -0.36
N ARG A 18 26.37 1.05 -0.78
CA ARG A 18 26.37 1.62 -2.13
C ARG A 18 27.25 0.73 -3.00
N TYR A 19 26.68 0.23 -4.09
CA TYR A 19 27.39 -0.59 -5.05
C TYR A 19 27.51 0.16 -6.36
N ARG A 20 28.73 0.16 -6.93
CA ARG A 20 28.95 0.69 -8.28
C ARG A 20 28.86 -0.45 -9.26
N ASN A 21 27.89 -0.39 -10.16
CA ASN A 21 27.81 -1.35 -11.25
C ASN A 21 29.07 -1.21 -12.14
N PRO A 22 29.88 -2.26 -12.32
CA PRO A 22 31.12 -2.17 -13.10
C PRO A 22 30.89 -1.91 -14.59
N ASN A 23 29.70 -2.25 -15.12
CA ASN A 23 29.36 -2.10 -16.53
C ASN A 23 28.82 -0.70 -16.84
N THR A 24 27.88 -0.20 -16.01
CA THR A 24 27.23 1.10 -16.24
C THR A 24 27.90 2.25 -15.48
N GLY A 25 28.74 1.94 -14.48
CA GLY A 25 29.38 2.92 -13.61
C GLY A 25 28.44 3.61 -12.61
N VAL A 26 27.13 3.30 -12.65
CA VAL A 26 26.09 3.89 -11.80
C VAL A 26 26.19 3.33 -10.39
N TYR A 27 26.03 4.21 -9.40
CA TYR A 27 25.91 3.82 -7.99
C TYR A 27 24.45 3.59 -7.63
N THR A 28 24.16 2.43 -7.07
CA THR A 28 22.85 2.08 -6.52
C THR A 28 22.98 1.79 -5.03
N GLU A 29 21.97 2.21 -4.27
CA GLU A 29 21.89 1.92 -2.84
C GLU A 29 21.12 0.62 -2.63
N HIS A 30 21.65 -0.23 -1.76
CA HIS A 30 21.10 -1.54 -1.45
C HIS A 30 20.98 -1.66 0.06
N GLN A 31 19.80 -1.99 0.56
CA GLN A 31 19.50 -2.09 1.98
C GLN A 31 19.31 -3.55 2.37
N ALA A 32 19.85 -3.96 3.52
CA ALA A 32 19.56 -5.28 4.07
C ALA A 32 18.06 -5.43 4.35
N LYS A 33 17.52 -6.60 4.04
CA LYS A 33 16.12 -6.96 4.37
C LYS A 33 15.82 -6.65 5.84
N LYS A 34 14.59 -6.22 6.10
CA LYS A 34 14.14 -5.90 7.46
C LYS A 34 14.28 -7.12 8.38
N THR A 35 14.65 -6.87 9.63
CA THR A 35 14.71 -7.90 10.66
C THR A 35 13.32 -8.42 10.98
N THR A 36 13.20 -9.71 11.23
CA THR A 36 11.97 -10.32 11.78
C THR A 36 11.85 -10.15 13.29
N GLU A 37 12.97 -9.89 13.96
CA GLU A 37 13.00 -9.66 15.41
C GLU A 37 12.35 -8.30 15.76
N PRO A 38 11.51 -8.24 16.80
CA PRO A 38 10.94 -6.99 17.28
C PRO A 38 12.06 -6.11 17.83
N LEU A 39 12.14 -4.87 17.34
CA LEU A 39 13.20 -3.94 17.72
C LEU A 39 12.74 -2.90 18.76
N ASP A 40 11.43 -2.74 18.99
CA ASP A 40 10.82 -1.63 19.73
C ASP A 40 11.45 -1.38 21.12
N SER A 41 11.80 -2.46 21.83
CA SER A 41 12.42 -2.35 23.16
C SER A 41 13.75 -1.59 23.13
N TYR A 42 14.54 -1.76 22.08
CA TYR A 42 15.85 -1.12 21.92
C TYR A 42 15.76 0.38 21.61
N PHE A 43 14.57 0.86 21.23
CA PHE A 43 14.33 2.27 20.89
C PHE A 43 13.60 3.03 22.00
N THR A 44 12.84 2.32 22.86
CA THR A 44 11.90 2.94 23.79
C THR A 44 12.31 2.86 25.26
N ASP A 45 13.22 1.97 25.63
CA ASP A 45 13.58 1.72 27.04
C ASP A 45 14.49 2.80 27.67
N LYS A 46 14.96 3.76 26.87
CA LYS A 46 15.85 4.88 27.24
C LYS A 46 17.21 4.43 27.81
N LYS A 47 17.67 3.22 27.48
CA LYS A 47 18.98 2.71 27.86
C LYS A 47 19.96 2.82 26.70
N SER A 48 21.25 2.68 27.02
CA SER A 48 22.31 2.60 26.02
C SER A 48 22.37 1.19 25.46
N HIS A 49 22.35 1.08 24.12
CA HIS A 49 22.48 -0.18 23.40
C HIS A 49 23.72 -0.17 22.48
N LEU A 50 24.32 -1.33 22.30
CA LEU A 50 25.48 -1.53 21.44
C LEU A 50 25.05 -2.12 20.10
N TYR A 51 25.38 -1.45 19.00
CA TYR A 51 25.09 -1.89 17.63
C TYR A 51 26.37 -2.35 16.93
N THR A 52 26.38 -3.58 16.42
CA THR A 52 27.56 -4.18 15.77
C THR A 52 27.22 -4.69 14.38
N LEU A 53 28.03 -4.32 13.39
CA LEU A 53 28.00 -4.89 12.03
C LEU A 53 29.26 -5.70 11.81
N VAL A 54 29.08 -6.96 11.40
CA VAL A 54 30.17 -7.82 10.91
C VAL A 54 29.94 -8.04 9.42
N LEU A 55 30.90 -7.59 8.62
CA LEU A 55 30.93 -7.84 7.18
C LEU A 55 32.11 -8.75 6.85
N SER A 56 31.83 -9.88 6.21
CA SER A 56 32.81 -10.91 5.90
C SER A 56 33.21 -10.85 4.42
N ALA A 57 34.43 -11.32 4.12
CA ALA A 57 34.96 -11.37 2.75
C ALA A 57 34.22 -12.37 1.83
N ASP A 58 33.43 -13.27 2.39
CA ASP A 58 32.55 -14.21 1.67
C ASP A 58 31.21 -13.58 1.23
N ASN A 59 31.08 -12.25 1.35
CA ASN A 59 29.86 -11.47 1.10
C ASN A 59 28.71 -11.76 2.09
N SER A 60 28.98 -12.37 3.25
CA SER A 60 28.00 -12.47 4.33
C SER A 60 28.06 -11.25 5.27
N PHE A 61 26.91 -10.89 5.85
CA PHE A 61 26.82 -9.88 6.89
C PHE A 61 26.03 -10.41 8.10
N LYS A 62 26.38 -9.89 9.27
CA LYS A 62 25.66 -10.14 10.53
C LYS A 62 25.52 -8.83 11.29
N MET A 63 24.33 -8.59 11.83
CA MET A 63 23.99 -7.39 12.60
C MET A 63 23.56 -7.81 13.99
N TYR A 64 24.17 -7.19 15.00
CA TYR A 64 23.91 -7.47 16.41
C TYR A 64 23.46 -6.22 17.14
N ILE A 65 22.59 -6.42 18.12
CA ILE A 65 22.23 -5.43 19.14
C ILE A 65 22.49 -6.08 20.50
N ASP A 66 23.31 -5.45 21.35
CA ASP A 66 23.71 -5.99 22.66
C ASP A 66 24.26 -7.42 22.59
N ASN A 67 25.07 -7.70 21.56
CA ASN A 67 25.62 -9.02 21.23
C ASN A 67 24.58 -10.10 20.86
N LYS A 68 23.29 -9.75 20.75
CA LYS A 68 22.25 -10.62 20.18
C LYS A 68 22.19 -10.43 18.67
N LEU A 69 22.26 -11.53 17.91
CA LEU A 69 22.09 -11.51 16.46
C LEU A 69 20.64 -11.13 16.13
N VAL A 70 20.45 -10.03 15.40
CA VAL A 70 19.11 -9.56 14.99
C VAL A 70 18.90 -9.64 13.48
N ASN A 71 19.98 -9.64 12.69
CA ASN A 71 19.92 -9.82 11.24
C ASN A 71 21.16 -10.57 10.74
N SER A 72 20.98 -11.37 9.70
CA SER A 72 22.10 -11.95 8.95
C SER A 72 21.66 -12.30 7.54
N GLY A 73 22.59 -12.21 6.59
CA GLY A 73 22.32 -12.59 5.20
C GLY A 73 23.56 -12.47 4.33
N SER A 74 23.35 -12.56 3.02
CA SER A 74 24.38 -12.27 2.03
C SER A 74 24.10 -10.95 1.31
N LEU A 75 25.16 -10.19 1.00
CA LEU A 75 25.08 -9.00 0.15
C LEU A 75 24.45 -9.32 -1.23
N LEU A 76 24.58 -10.57 -1.69
CA LEU A 76 24.15 -11.00 -3.02
C LEU A 76 22.65 -11.35 -3.10
N THR A 77 22.05 -11.80 -1.99
CA THR A 77 20.69 -12.37 -1.97
C THR A 77 19.74 -11.66 -1.00
N ASP A 78 20.26 -10.99 0.02
CA ASP A 78 19.49 -10.44 1.15
C ASP A 78 19.52 -8.91 1.20
N MET A 79 19.75 -8.31 0.05
CA MET A 79 19.69 -6.87 -0.18
C MET A 79 18.48 -6.50 -1.03
N GLU A 80 17.87 -5.36 -0.71
CA GLU A 80 16.73 -4.75 -1.38
C GLU A 80 17.06 -3.29 -1.73
N PRO A 81 17.03 -2.89 -3.02
CA PRO A 81 16.94 -3.77 -4.19
C PRO A 81 18.11 -4.75 -4.28
N SER A 82 17.94 -5.86 -5.01
CA SER A 82 19.00 -6.86 -5.19
C SER A 82 20.23 -6.23 -5.85
N MET A 83 21.42 -6.60 -5.37
CA MET A 83 22.70 -6.19 -5.99
C MET A 83 22.92 -6.89 -7.33
N ILE A 84 22.35 -8.09 -7.50
CA ILE A 84 22.40 -8.84 -8.74
C ILE A 84 21.12 -8.54 -9.51
N PRO A 85 21.21 -8.05 -10.75
CA PRO A 85 20.04 -7.90 -11.63
C PRO A 85 19.27 -9.22 -11.75
N PRO A 86 17.95 -9.19 -11.94
CA PRO A 86 17.19 -10.41 -12.15
C PRO A 86 17.69 -11.13 -13.41
N LYS A 87 17.62 -12.47 -13.41
CA LYS A 87 18.04 -13.28 -14.56
C LYS A 87 17.15 -13.05 -15.78
N GLU A 88 15.91 -12.67 -15.54
CA GLU A 88 14.88 -12.44 -16.55
C GLU A 88 14.30 -11.04 -16.34
N ILE A 89 14.03 -10.35 -17.44
CA ILE A 89 13.39 -9.03 -17.47
C ILE A 89 12.13 -9.14 -18.33
N VAL A 90 11.14 -8.30 -18.04
CA VAL A 90 9.93 -8.22 -18.87
C VAL A 90 10.32 -7.64 -20.24
N ASP A 91 9.80 -8.24 -21.31
CA ASP A 91 9.95 -7.70 -22.65
C ASP A 91 9.06 -6.46 -22.82
N GLU A 92 9.68 -5.29 -23.00
CA GLU A 92 8.96 -4.02 -23.17
C GLU A 92 8.10 -3.98 -24.44
N THR A 93 8.38 -4.87 -25.41
CA THR A 93 7.63 -4.97 -26.66
C THR A 93 6.46 -5.95 -26.58
N ASP A 94 6.42 -6.79 -25.54
CA ASP A 94 5.32 -7.72 -25.33
C ASP A 94 4.05 -6.96 -24.96
N ARG A 95 2.96 -7.31 -25.64
CA ARG A 95 1.65 -6.69 -25.43
C ARG A 95 0.64 -7.78 -25.30
N LYS A 96 -0.17 -7.64 -24.26
CA LYS A 96 -1.36 -8.45 -24.08
C LYS A 96 -2.22 -8.39 -25.37
N PRO A 97 -2.56 -9.53 -25.97
CA PRO A 97 -3.45 -9.58 -27.12
C PRO A 97 -4.83 -8.97 -26.83
N ASP A 98 -5.47 -8.38 -27.84
CA ASP A 98 -6.80 -7.75 -27.71
C ASP A 98 -7.90 -8.77 -27.35
N ASP A 99 -7.69 -10.05 -27.66
CA ASP A 99 -8.60 -11.16 -27.37
C ASP A 99 -8.32 -11.84 -26.02
N TRP A 100 -7.38 -11.33 -25.23
CA TRP A 100 -7.04 -11.91 -23.94
C TRP A 100 -8.11 -11.62 -22.89
N ASP A 101 -8.79 -12.66 -22.42
CA ASP A 101 -9.83 -12.58 -21.40
C ASP A 101 -9.27 -12.76 -19.97
N ASP A 102 -9.20 -11.68 -19.20
CA ASP A 102 -8.81 -11.69 -17.78
C ASP A 102 -9.98 -11.88 -16.81
N ARG A 103 -11.21 -12.07 -17.31
CA ARG A 103 -12.38 -12.14 -16.44
C ARG A 103 -12.34 -13.44 -15.64
N GLU A 104 -12.15 -13.34 -14.34
CA GLU A 104 -12.23 -14.48 -13.41
C GLU A 104 -13.64 -15.12 -13.41
N LYS A 105 -14.67 -14.29 -13.61
CA LYS A 105 -16.07 -14.70 -13.62
C LYS A 105 -16.75 -14.22 -14.90
N ILE A 106 -17.48 -15.12 -15.53
CA ILE A 106 -18.36 -14.84 -16.66
C ILE A 106 -19.82 -15.11 -16.26
N PRO A 107 -20.80 -14.37 -16.82
CA PRO A 107 -22.20 -14.70 -16.63
C PRO A 107 -22.46 -16.11 -17.18
N ASP A 108 -23.27 -16.89 -16.45
CA ASP A 108 -23.66 -18.22 -16.92
C ASP A 108 -24.47 -18.09 -18.22
N THR A 109 -23.93 -18.64 -19.30
CA THR A 109 -24.55 -18.62 -20.62
C THR A 109 -25.89 -19.37 -20.68
N ASN A 110 -26.15 -20.27 -19.72
CA ASN A 110 -27.40 -21.03 -19.64
C ASN A 110 -28.44 -20.36 -18.72
N ALA A 111 -28.01 -19.44 -17.85
CA ALA A 111 -28.91 -18.72 -16.97
C ALA A 111 -29.76 -17.76 -17.81
N LYS A 112 -31.08 -17.95 -17.75
CA LYS A 112 -32.05 -17.04 -18.34
C LYS A 112 -32.71 -16.25 -17.23
N LYS A 113 -32.99 -14.98 -17.52
CA LYS A 113 -33.81 -14.14 -16.65
C LYS A 113 -35.15 -14.85 -16.39
N PRO A 114 -35.55 -15.05 -15.13
CA PRO A 114 -36.85 -15.62 -14.78
C PRO A 114 -38.02 -14.80 -15.30
N GLU A 115 -39.18 -15.44 -15.53
CA GLU A 115 -40.39 -14.77 -16.06
C GLU A 115 -40.99 -13.76 -15.07
N ASP A 116 -40.76 -13.92 -13.77
CA ASP A 116 -41.23 -13.07 -12.67
C ASP A 116 -40.30 -11.89 -12.35
N TRP A 117 -39.18 -11.75 -13.07
CA TRP A 117 -38.26 -10.64 -12.89
C TRP A 117 -38.66 -9.45 -13.78
N ASP A 118 -39.48 -8.54 -13.27
CA ASP A 118 -39.83 -7.30 -13.95
C ASP A 118 -38.79 -6.21 -13.68
N GLU A 119 -38.06 -5.78 -14.71
CA GLU A 119 -37.08 -4.68 -14.61
C GLU A 119 -37.71 -3.30 -14.78
N THR A 120 -38.99 -3.25 -15.13
CA THR A 120 -39.73 -2.01 -15.35
C THR A 120 -40.41 -1.50 -14.07
N GLU A 121 -40.48 -2.34 -13.03
CA GLU A 121 -41.03 -1.92 -11.75
C GLU A 121 -40.12 -0.92 -11.03
N PRO A 122 -40.69 0.17 -10.49
CA PRO A 122 -39.91 1.14 -9.74
C PRO A 122 -39.44 0.55 -8.41
N LYS A 123 -38.25 0.96 -7.96
CA LYS A 123 -37.70 0.55 -6.66
C LYS A 123 -38.60 0.97 -5.48
N GLU A 124 -39.33 2.07 -5.64
CA GLU A 124 -40.22 2.63 -4.63
C GLU A 124 -41.60 2.86 -5.24
N ILE A 125 -42.65 2.52 -4.50
CA ILE A 125 -44.04 2.79 -4.85
C ILE A 125 -44.64 3.74 -3.81
N PRO A 126 -45.54 4.66 -4.20
CA PRO A 126 -46.27 5.49 -3.24
C PRO A 126 -47.07 4.64 -2.26
N ASP A 127 -47.04 4.99 -0.97
CA ASP A 127 -47.89 4.36 0.04
C ASP A 127 -49.31 4.93 -0.04
N GLU A 128 -50.25 4.14 -0.57
CA GLU A 128 -51.66 4.55 -0.70
C GLU A 128 -52.35 4.83 0.65
N SER A 129 -51.78 4.36 1.76
CA SER A 129 -52.30 4.60 3.11
C SER A 129 -51.72 5.85 3.78
N ALA A 130 -50.68 6.45 3.19
CA ALA A 130 -50.06 7.66 3.70
C ALA A 130 -50.99 8.87 3.53
N THR A 131 -51.11 9.67 4.58
CA THR A 131 -51.91 10.91 4.58
C THR A 131 -51.03 12.09 4.96
N ILE A 132 -51.28 13.23 4.32
CA ILE A 132 -50.55 14.47 4.62
C ILE A 132 -50.95 14.94 6.03
N PRO A 133 -50.00 15.24 6.93
CA PRO A 133 -50.31 15.71 8.27
C PRO A 133 -51.13 17.00 8.28
N SER A 134 -52.02 17.17 9.27
CA SER A 134 -52.95 18.32 9.36
C SER A 134 -52.30 19.69 9.50
N GLY A 135 -51.00 19.77 9.84
CA GLY A 135 -50.22 21.01 9.94
C GLY A 135 -49.22 21.21 8.80
N TRP A 136 -49.33 20.44 7.71
CA TRP A 136 -48.44 20.56 6.56
C TRP A 136 -48.76 21.82 5.76
N LEU A 137 -47.76 22.70 5.58
CA LEU A 137 -47.89 23.94 4.83
C LEU A 137 -47.41 23.71 3.39
N GLU A 138 -48.33 23.35 2.48
CA GLU A 138 -48.00 23.04 1.08
C GLU A 138 -47.54 24.27 0.26
N ASP A 139 -48.05 25.45 0.61
CA ASP A 139 -47.79 26.70 -0.11
C ASP A 139 -46.49 27.39 0.32
N GLU A 140 -45.84 26.92 1.39
CA GLU A 140 -44.60 27.51 1.89
C GLU A 140 -43.38 27.01 1.11
N ALA A 141 -42.40 27.89 0.92
CA ALA A 141 -41.18 27.53 0.23
C ALA A 141 -40.42 26.44 1.01
N PRO A 142 -39.97 25.35 0.36
CA PRO A 142 -39.27 24.26 1.05
C PRO A 142 -37.89 24.69 1.58
N MET A 143 -37.35 25.80 1.05
CA MET A 143 -36.08 26.37 1.47
C MET A 143 -36.23 27.88 1.63
N ILE A 144 -35.56 28.43 2.64
CA ILE A 144 -35.45 29.86 2.89
C ILE A 144 -34.07 30.31 2.42
N ALA A 145 -34.01 31.36 1.59
CA ALA A 145 -32.73 31.92 1.17
C ALA A 145 -32.00 32.54 2.37
N ASP A 146 -30.69 32.30 2.47
CA ASP A 146 -29.88 32.93 3.51
C ASP A 146 -29.86 34.46 3.31
N PRO A 147 -30.40 35.25 4.25
CA PRO A 147 -30.46 36.70 4.11
C PRO A 147 -29.08 37.38 4.11
N ALA A 148 -28.02 36.69 4.55
CA ALA A 148 -26.65 37.17 4.52
C ALA A 148 -25.89 36.77 3.24
N ALA A 149 -26.49 35.98 2.36
CA ALA A 149 -25.86 35.57 1.11
C ALA A 149 -25.72 36.76 0.16
N VAL A 150 -24.47 37.16 -0.08
CA VAL A 150 -24.11 38.15 -1.10
C VAL A 150 -23.19 37.46 -2.10
N GLN A 151 -23.50 37.60 -3.39
CA GLN A 151 -22.64 37.07 -4.44
C GLN A 151 -21.26 37.75 -4.36
N PRO A 152 -20.15 37.00 -4.23
CA PRO A 152 -18.82 37.60 -4.19
C PRO A 152 -18.50 38.27 -5.52
N VAL A 153 -17.70 39.34 -5.47
CA VAL A 153 -17.15 40.00 -6.67
C VAL A 153 -15.95 39.19 -7.13
N ASP A 154 -15.98 38.71 -8.38
CA ASP A 154 -14.88 38.00 -9.04
C ASP A 154 -13.61 38.88 -9.15
#